data_AF-A0ABD6XJZ2-F1
#
_entry.id   AF-A0ABD6XJZ2-F1
#
_cell.length_a   1.000
_cell.length_b   1.000
_cell.length_c   1.000
_cell.angle_alpha   90.00
_cell.angle_beta   90.00
_cell.angle_gamma   90.00
#
_symmetry.space_group_name_H-M   'P 1'
#
loop_
_entity.id
_entity.type
_entity.pdbx_description
1 polymer ?
#
loop_
_entity_poly.entity_id
_entity_poly.type
_entity_poly.pdbx_seq_one_letter_code
_entity_poly.pdbx_strand_id
1 'polypeptide(L)'
;MGRISISELDNFIGVYFGQDYVMAEPGHEIEPKIQAYIHDMPDANLHALLADIELFLDESDDTERDFRAHYKGEFVPANWDTTAQAFLVRVQDRVSDALKSRES
;
A
#
# COMPACT_ATOMS: atom_id res chain seq x y z
N MET A 1 -6.94 -15.41 -16.44
CA MET A 1 -6.82 -14.18 -15.64
C MET A 1 -5.49 -13.51 -15.99
N GLY A 2 -5.54 -12.33 -16.61
CA GLY A 2 -4.34 -11.50 -16.76
C GLY A 2 -3.85 -11.12 -15.36
N ARG A 3 -2.55 -11.21 -15.11
CA ARG A 3 -2.00 -10.72 -13.84
C ARG A 3 -2.23 -9.21 -13.84
N ILE A 4 -3.03 -8.74 -12.89
CA ILE A 4 -3.08 -7.33 -12.56
C ILE A 4 -1.64 -6.93 -12.22
N SER A 5 -1.07 -5.98 -12.95
CA SER A 5 0.35 -5.63 -12.84
C SER A 5 0.51 -4.49 -11.83
N ILE A 6 0.18 -4.75 -10.57
CA ILE A 6 0.29 -3.80 -9.45
C ILE A 6 1.72 -3.72 -8.89
N SER A 7 2.69 -3.45 -9.76
CA SER A 7 4.12 -3.56 -9.46
C SER A 7 4.58 -2.62 -8.35
N GLU A 8 4.02 -1.42 -8.27
CA GLU A 8 4.42 -0.42 -7.28
C GLU A 8 3.75 -0.67 -5.93
N LEU A 9 2.48 -1.10 -5.93
CA LEU A 9 1.81 -1.55 -4.71
C LEU A 9 2.48 -2.80 -4.13
N ASP A 10 2.88 -3.76 -4.97
CA ASP A 10 3.68 -4.93 -4.55
C ASP A 10 5.02 -4.52 -3.95
N ASN A 11 5.73 -3.57 -4.57
CA ASN A 11 6.99 -3.05 -4.04
C ASN A 11 6.79 -2.34 -2.69
N PHE A 12 5.77 -1.49 -2.56
CA PHE A 12 5.44 -0.80 -1.32
C PHE A 12 5.16 -1.77 -0.17
N ILE A 13 4.31 -2.77 -0.40
CA ILE A 13 4.00 -3.80 0.60
C ILE A 13 5.24 -4.61 0.96
N GLY A 14 5.99 -5.09 -0.04
CA GLY A 14 7.18 -5.92 0.19
C GLY A 14 8.26 -5.20 1.01
N VAL A 15 8.52 -3.93 0.72
CA VAL A 15 9.58 -3.15 1.39
C VAL A 15 9.16 -2.69 2.79
N TYR A 16 7.96 -2.15 2.94
CA TYR A 16 7.56 -1.46 4.19
C TYR A 16 6.66 -2.30 5.10
N PHE A 17 6.02 -3.34 4.58
CA PHE A 17 5.06 -4.18 5.32
C PHE A 17 5.39 -5.68 5.25
N GLY A 18 6.43 -6.06 4.52
CA GLY A 18 6.91 -7.44 4.43
C GLY A 18 7.39 -7.98 5.77
N GLN A 19 7.44 -9.32 5.87
CA GLN A 19 7.77 -10.01 7.12
C GLN A 19 9.15 -9.65 7.68
N ASP A 20 10.12 -9.35 6.81
CA ASP A 20 11.48 -8.99 7.21
C ASP A 20 11.51 -7.64 7.96
N TYR A 21 10.69 -6.68 7.52
CA TYR A 21 10.56 -5.37 8.15
C TYR A 21 9.83 -5.46 9.51
N VAL A 22 8.75 -6.24 9.57
CA VAL A 22 7.95 -6.48 10.80
C VAL A 22 8.81 -7.07 11.93
N MET A 23 9.81 -7.89 11.61
CA MET A 23 10.72 -8.46 12.61
C MET A 23 11.78 -7.48 13.11
N ALA A 24 12.03 -6.37 12.39
CA ALA A 24 13.17 -5.50 12.60
C ALA A 24 12.88 -4.26 13.48
N GLU A 25 11.64 -3.74 13.52
CA GLU A 25 11.35 -2.45 14.17
C GLU A 25 10.28 -2.51 15.29
N PRO A 26 10.57 -1.97 16.49
CA PRO A 26 9.57 -1.76 17.52
C PRO A 26 8.75 -0.49 17.23
N GLY A 27 7.57 -0.66 16.65
CA GLY A 27 6.68 0.45 16.29
C GLY A 27 5.82 0.08 15.09
N HIS A 28 4.83 -0.80 15.32
CA HIS A 28 3.94 -1.32 14.28
C HIS A 28 2.84 -0.32 13.92
N GLU A 29 3.22 0.85 13.43
CA GLU A 29 2.27 1.87 12.97
C GLU A 29 2.30 2.00 11.44
N ILE A 30 1.11 2.01 10.84
CA ILE A 30 0.95 2.15 9.38
C ILE A 30 1.43 3.52 8.89
N GLU A 31 1.14 4.57 9.66
CA GLU A 31 1.37 5.95 9.24
C GLU A 31 2.85 6.29 8.99
N PRO A 32 3.81 6.03 9.91
CA PRO A 32 5.21 6.34 9.67
C PRO A 32 5.78 5.60 8.45
N LYS A 33 5.26 4.41 8.11
CA LYS A 33 5.67 3.66 6.93
C LYS A 33 5.19 4.30 5.63
N ILE A 34 3.95 4.78 5.61
CA ILE A 34 3.43 5.55 4.47
C ILE A 34 4.27 6.82 4.28
N GLN A 35 4.57 7.54 5.37
CA GLN A 35 5.38 8.75 5.31
C GLN A 35 6.81 8.49 4.83
N ALA A 36 7.44 7.39 5.27
CA ALA A 36 8.76 6.98 4.81
C ALA A 36 8.76 6.72 3.29
N TYR A 37 7.79 5.94 2.78
CA TYR A 37 7.66 5.71 1.35
C TYR A 37 7.46 7.01 0.55
N ILE A 38 6.58 7.91 1.02
CA ILE A 38 6.36 9.22 0.39
C ILE A 38 7.64 10.06 0.32
N HIS A 39 8.46 10.00 1.37
CA HIS A 39 9.74 10.73 1.44
C HIS A 39 10.81 10.13 0.52
N ASP A 40 10.91 8.80 0.47
CA ASP A 40 11.97 8.09 -0.27
C ASP A 40 11.71 8.06 -1.79
N MET A 41 10.44 8.11 -2.22
CA MET A 41 10.06 7.88 -3.61
C MET A 41 9.82 9.17 -4.41
N PRO A 42 10.17 9.18 -5.72
CA PRO A 42 9.84 10.29 -6.61
C PRO A 42 8.35 10.30 -6.97
N ASP A 43 7.84 11.44 -7.43
CA ASP A 43 6.41 11.63 -7.75
C ASP A 43 5.88 10.61 -8.77
N ALA A 44 6.71 10.18 -9.72
CA ALA A 44 6.34 9.15 -10.70
C ALA A 44 5.95 7.83 -10.03
N ASN A 45 6.66 7.42 -8.98
CA ASN A 45 6.34 6.21 -8.20
C ASN A 45 5.08 6.42 -7.37
N LEU A 46 4.90 7.61 -6.78
CA LEU A 46 3.68 7.94 -6.05
C LEU A 46 2.43 7.87 -6.94
N HIS A 47 2.50 8.41 -8.15
CA HIS A 47 1.41 8.27 -9.14
C HIS A 47 1.19 6.82 -9.57
N ALA A 48 2.25 6.03 -9.75
CA ALA A 48 2.13 4.60 -10.07
C ALA A 48 1.44 3.83 -8.93
N LEU A 49 1.80 4.10 -7.67
CA LEU A 49 1.14 3.49 -6.51
C LEU A 49 -0.35 3.85 -6.46
N LEU A 50 -0.73 5.10 -6.72
CA LEU A 50 -2.14 5.51 -6.78
C LEU A 50 -2.91 4.76 -7.87
N ALA A 51 -2.33 4.63 -9.07
CA ALA A 51 -2.93 3.90 -10.17
C ALA A 51 -3.10 2.40 -9.86
N ASP A 52 -2.11 1.79 -9.20
CA ASP A 52 -2.17 0.39 -8.78
C ASP A 52 -3.26 0.17 -7.73
N ILE A 53 -3.40 1.06 -6.75
CA ILE A 53 -4.45 0.99 -5.74
C ILE A 53 -5.84 1.13 -6.39
N GLU A 54 -6.01 2.08 -7.30
CA GLU A 54 -7.27 2.28 -8.01
C GLU A 54 -7.64 1.04 -8.85
N LEU A 55 -6.68 0.52 -9.63
CA LEU A 55 -6.86 -0.69 -10.42
C LEU A 55 -7.22 -1.89 -9.54
N PHE A 56 -6.55 -2.05 -8.39
CA PHE A 56 -6.84 -3.14 -7.46
C PHE A 56 -8.26 -3.04 -6.89
N LEU A 57 -8.69 -1.84 -6.51
CA LEU A 57 -10.02 -1.62 -5.96
C LEU A 57 -11.14 -1.78 -7.01
N ASP A 58 -10.89 -1.38 -8.26
CA ASP A 58 -11.86 -1.51 -9.37
C ASP A 58 -12.04 -2.97 -9.82
N GLU A 59 -10.95 -3.73 -9.89
CA GLU A 59 -10.97 -5.12 -10.36
C GLU A 59 -11.33 -6.14 -9.25
N SER A 60 -11.41 -5.70 -7.98
CA SER A 60 -11.72 -6.59 -6.84
C SER A 60 -13.22 -6.60 -6.51
N ASP A 61 -13.88 -7.75 -6.69
CA ASP A 61 -15.23 -7.98 -6.16
C ASP A 61 -15.25 -8.04 -4.62
N ASP A 62 -14.19 -8.57 -4.00
CA ASP A 62 -14.04 -8.68 -2.55
C ASP A 62 -12.61 -8.29 -2.16
N THR A 63 -12.40 -7.00 -1.91
CA THR A 63 -11.08 -6.42 -1.62
C THR A 63 -10.34 -7.18 -0.51
N GLU A 64 -11.02 -7.62 0.55
CA GLU A 64 -10.36 -8.35 1.65
C GLU A 64 -9.86 -9.72 1.18
N ARG A 65 -10.71 -10.46 0.47
CA ARG A 65 -10.38 -11.79 -0.04
C ARG A 65 -9.29 -11.73 -1.10
N ASP A 66 -9.44 -10.83 -2.07
CA ASP A 66 -8.52 -10.71 -3.20
C ASP A 66 -7.15 -10.20 -2.71
N PHE A 67 -7.11 -9.27 -1.74
CA PHE A 67 -5.86 -8.78 -1.15
C PHE A 67 -5.14 -9.89 -0.39
N ARG A 68 -5.87 -10.66 0.42
CA ARG A 68 -5.30 -11.82 1.13
C ARG A 68 -4.79 -12.89 0.16
N ALA A 69 -5.49 -13.13 -0.94
CA ALA A 69 -5.08 -14.10 -1.95
C ALA A 69 -3.81 -13.65 -2.69
N HIS A 70 -3.70 -12.34 -2.97
CA HIS A 70 -2.56 -11.73 -3.65
C HIS A 70 -1.30 -11.74 -2.76
N TYR A 71 -1.39 -11.20 -1.54
CA TYR A 71 -0.24 -11.09 -0.62
C TYR A 71 0.04 -12.36 0.20
N LYS A 72 -0.82 -13.38 0.13
CA LYS A 72 -0.63 -14.71 0.75
C LYS A 72 -0.21 -14.68 2.24
N GLY A 73 -0.58 -13.63 2.96
CA GLY A 73 -0.23 -13.44 4.38
C GLY A 73 1.14 -12.81 4.65
N GLU A 74 1.83 -12.31 3.62
CA GLU A 74 3.02 -11.45 3.78
C GLU A 74 2.66 -10.17 4.54
N PHE A 75 1.54 -9.56 4.17
CA PHE A 75 0.89 -8.49 4.92
C PHE A 75 -0.57 -8.86 5.20
N VAL A 76 -0.95 -8.75 6.47
CA VAL A 76 -2.31 -9.03 6.94
C VAL A 76 -2.85 -7.77 7.62
N PRO A 77 -3.73 -7.00 6.95
CA PRO A 77 -4.28 -5.73 7.48
C PRO A 77 -4.89 -5.87 8.88
N ALA A 78 -5.53 -7.00 9.16
CA ALA A 78 -6.14 -7.28 10.46
C ALA A 78 -5.14 -7.31 11.64
N ASN A 79 -3.85 -7.58 11.39
CA ASN A 79 -2.81 -7.52 12.42
C ASN A 79 -2.44 -6.08 12.82
N TRP A 80 -2.99 -5.09 12.12
CA TRP A 80 -2.75 -3.66 12.30
C TRP A 80 -4.05 -2.90 12.57
N ASP A 81 -5.08 -3.58 13.09
CA ASP A 81 -6.40 -3.02 13.41
C ASP A 81 -7.05 -2.26 12.23
N THR A 82 -6.86 -2.76 11.01
CA THR A 82 -7.46 -2.21 9.79
C THR A 82 -7.97 -3.32 8.86
N THR A 83 -8.77 -2.94 7.86
CA THR A 83 -9.14 -3.79 6.73
C THR A 83 -8.23 -3.49 5.53
N ALA A 84 -8.14 -4.39 4.55
CA ALA A 84 -7.43 -4.14 3.29
C ALA A 84 -7.98 -2.91 2.58
N GLN A 85 -9.31 -2.78 2.50
CA GLN A 85 -9.95 -1.61 1.89
C GLN A 85 -9.59 -0.31 2.64
N ALA A 86 -9.72 -0.29 3.97
CA ALA A 86 -9.41 0.90 4.76
C ALA A 86 -7.92 1.26 4.69
N PHE A 87 -7.04 0.26 4.62
CA PHE A 87 -5.61 0.44 4.42
C PHE A 87 -5.33 1.09 3.05
N LEU A 88 -5.85 0.54 1.96
CA LEU A 88 -5.65 1.05 0.60
C LEU A 88 -6.15 2.48 0.45
N VAL A 89 -7.34 2.78 0.96
CA VAL A 89 -7.90 4.15 0.97
C VAL A 89 -7.03 5.10 1.78
N ARG A 90 -6.49 4.65 2.92
CA ARG A 90 -5.57 5.47 3.73
C ARG A 90 -4.28 5.79 2.98
N VAL A 91 -3.68 4.80 2.32
CA VAL A 91 -2.47 5.01 1.49
C VAL A 91 -2.77 6.00 0.36
N GLN A 92 -3.90 5.81 -0.34
CA GLN A 92 -4.34 6.68 -1.42
C GLN A 92 -4.50 8.14 -0.97
N ASP A 93 -5.16 8.38 0.16
CA ASP A 93 -5.37 9.72 0.72
C ASP A 93 -4.05 10.43 1.03
N ARG A 94 -3.15 9.75 1.76
CA ARG A 94 -1.85 10.29 2.16
C ARG A 94 -0.94 10.61 0.98
N VAL A 95 -0.87 9.71 0.01
CA VAL A 95 -0.03 9.90 -1.19
C VAL A 95 -0.59 11.03 -2.06
N SER A 96 -1.92 11.11 -2.20
CA SER A 96 -2.57 12.19 -2.93
C SER A 96 -2.36 13.56 -2.28
N ASP A 97 -2.42 13.64 -0.95
CA ASP A 97 -2.15 14.86 -0.18
C ASP A 97 -0.68 15.32 -0.33
N ALA A 98 0.26 14.37 -0.27
CA ALA A 98 1.67 14.64 -0.45
C ALA A 98 1.98 15.17 -1.86
N LEU A 99 1.40 14.58 -2.91
CA LEU A 99 1.57 15.05 -4.29
C LEU A 99 1.06 16.49 -4.46
N LYS A 100 -0.16 16.79 -4.00
CA LYS A 100 -0.72 18.15 -4.02
C LYS A 100 0.17 19.17 -3.30
N SER A 101 0.78 18.75 -2.19
CA SER A 101 1.68 19.59 -1.40
C SER A 101 3.03 19.84 -2.10
N ARG A 102 3.50 18.93 -2.96
CA ARG A 102 4.73 19.09 -3.75
C ARG A 102 4.54 19.95 -4.98
N GLU A 103 3.32 19.99 -5.51
CA GLU A 103 2.93 20.81 -6.67
C GLU A 103 2.61 22.28 -6.30
N SER A 104 2.48 22.60 -5.01
CA SER A 104 2.10 23.93 -4.49
C SER A 104 3.27 24.88 -4.23
#